data_AF-A0A3N5NHY1-F1
#
_entry.id   AF-A0A3N5NHY1-F1
#
_cell.length_a   1.000
_cell.length_b   1.000
_cell.length_c   1.000
_cell.angle_alpha   90.00
_cell.angle_beta   90.00
_cell.angle_gamma   90.00
#
_symmetry.space_group_name_H-M   'P 1'
#
loop_
_entity.id
_entity.type
_entity.pdbx_description
1 polymer ?
#
loop_
_entity_poly.entity_id
_entity_poly.type
_entity_poly.pdbx_seq_one_letter_code
_entity_poly.pdbx_strand_id
1 'polypeptide(L)'
;MDQNQDIQLQIFRRIRDQLPGHVSLVDEVADILGVSNDSAYRRIRGEKALSIQEVSKLAETFRISLDDLTAGHSDTVTFRANFLRPGSYTFRE
;
A
#
# COMPACT_ATOMS: atom_id res chain seq x y z
N MET A 1 25.29 -1.86 -9.90
CA MET A 1 24.40 -2.03 -8.73
C MET A 1 23.01 -1.73 -9.23
N ASP A 2 22.23 -2.76 -9.53
CA ASP A 2 20.86 -2.59 -10.01
C ASP A 2 20.00 -2.00 -8.89
N GLN A 3 19.88 -0.67 -8.88
CA GLN A 3 18.94 0.10 -8.07
C GLN A 3 17.54 0.02 -8.70
N ASN A 4 17.08 -1.16 -9.11
CA ASN A 4 15.71 -1.34 -9.57
C ASN A 4 14.89 -1.78 -8.35
N GLN A 5 14.45 -0.80 -7.57
CA GLN A 5 13.61 -1.04 -6.40
C GLN A 5 12.27 -1.55 -6.90
N ASP A 6 12.05 -2.87 -6.83
CA ASP A 6 10.80 -3.48 -7.30
C ASP A 6 9.62 -2.90 -6.52
N ILE A 7 8.79 -2.12 -7.23
CA ILE A 7 7.62 -1.42 -6.68
C ILE A 7 6.64 -2.39 -6.03
N GLN A 8 6.56 -3.63 -6.54
CA GLN A 8 5.70 -4.67 -6.00
C GLN A 8 6.21 -5.14 -4.62
N LEU A 9 7.52 -5.33 -4.47
CA LEU A 9 8.08 -5.64 -3.15
C LEU A 9 7.92 -4.45 -2.19
N GLN A 10 8.04 -3.22 -2.69
CA GLN A 10 7.89 -2.01 -1.88
C GLN A 10 6.46 -1.85 -1.34
N ILE A 11 5.44 -2.04 -2.18
CA ILE A 11 4.04 -1.91 -1.71
C ILE A 11 3.74 -2.93 -0.62
N PHE A 12 4.18 -4.19 -0.77
CA PHE A 12 3.95 -5.21 0.25
C PHE A 12 4.72 -4.95 1.55
N ARG A 13 5.92 -4.35 1.48
CA ARG A 13 6.64 -3.89 2.68
C ARG A 13 5.84 -2.82 3.41
N ARG A 14 5.36 -1.79 2.70
CA ARG A 14 4.55 -0.72 3.28
C ARG A 14 3.25 -1.24 3.90
N ILE A 15 2.61 -2.23 3.27
CA ILE A 15 1.42 -2.87 3.82
C ILE A 15 1.76 -3.57 5.14
N ARG A 16 2.79 -4.42 5.14
CA ARG A 16 3.24 -5.14 6.33
C ARG A 16 3.57 -4.19 7.49
N ASP A 17 4.21 -3.06 7.20
CA ASP A 17 4.61 -2.10 8.24
C ASP A 17 3.40 -1.36 8.85
N GLN A 18 2.24 -1.36 8.18
CA GLN A 18 0.98 -0.84 8.72
C GLN A 18 0.14 -1.91 9.46
N LEU A 19 0.41 -3.19 9.23
CA LEU A 19 -0.36 -4.27 9.82
C LEU A 19 0.05 -4.54 11.28
N PRO A 20 -0.91 -4.87 12.17
CA PRO A 20 -0.59 -5.40 13.49
C PRO A 20 0.23 -6.69 13.36
N GLY A 21 1.19 -6.92 14.25
CA GLY A 21 2.12 -8.06 14.13
C GLY A 21 1.48 -9.46 14.22
N HIS A 22 0.21 -9.57 14.61
CA HIS A 22 -0.56 -10.82 14.61
C HIS A 22 -1.37 -11.04 13.33
N VAL A 23 -1.45 -10.04 12.44
CA VAL A 23 -2.18 -10.13 11.18
C VAL A 23 -1.22 -10.64 10.10
N SER A 24 -1.66 -11.67 9.39
CA SER A 24 -0.93 -12.28 8.29
C SER A 24 -1.08 -11.42 7.03
N LEU A 25 0.05 -10.98 6.46
CA LEU A 25 0.07 -10.25 5.19
C LEU A 25 -0.59 -11.06 4.06
N VAL A 26 -0.42 -12.39 4.06
CA VAL A 26 -0.96 -13.25 3.01
C VAL A 26 -2.48 -13.27 3.07
N ASP A 27 -3.04 -13.49 4.27
CA ASP A 27 -4.49 -13.55 4.46
C ASP A 27 -5.14 -12.20 4.14
N GLU A 28 -4.55 -11.10 4.62
CA GLU A 28 -5.05 -9.75 4.34
C GLU A 28 -5.05 -9.43 2.84
N VAL A 29 -3.96 -9.74 2.12
CA VAL A 29 -3.87 -9.51 0.68
C VAL A 29 -4.82 -10.42 -0.09
N ALA A 30 -4.98 -11.68 0.34
CA ALA A 30 -5.91 -12.62 -0.26
C ALA A 30 -7.35 -12.12 -0.15
N ASP A 31 -7.75 -11.66 1.04
CA ASP A 31 -9.06 -11.10 1.32
C ASP A 31 -9.32 -9.83 0.51
N ILE A 32 -8.38 -8.88 0.50
CA ILE A 32 -8.51 -7.64 -0.25
C ILE A 32 -8.60 -7.92 -1.76
N LEU A 33 -7.77 -8.80 -2.31
CA LEU A 33 -7.76 -9.07 -3.74
C LEU A 33 -8.83 -10.08 -4.19
N GLY A 34 -9.47 -10.79 -3.25
CA GLY A 34 -10.43 -11.85 -3.56
C GLY A 34 -9.78 -13.04 -4.26
N VAL A 35 -8.58 -13.42 -3.84
CA VAL A 35 -7.80 -14.54 -4.40
C VAL A 35 -7.45 -15.56 -3.33
N SER A 36 -7.00 -16.75 -3.71
CA SER A 36 -6.50 -17.73 -2.73
C SER A 36 -5.20 -17.27 -2.07
N ASN A 37 -4.93 -17.78 -0.85
CA ASN A 37 -3.67 -17.53 -0.14
C ASN A 37 -2.43 -17.89 -0.96
N ASP A 38 -2.44 -18.99 -1.72
CA ASP A 38 -1.35 -19.33 -2.64
C ASP A 38 -1.13 -18.25 -3.72
N SER A 39 -2.23 -17.77 -4.32
CA SER A 39 -2.20 -16.73 -5.35
C SER A 39 -1.70 -15.38 -4.79
N ALA A 40 -2.09 -15.04 -3.56
CA ALA A 40 -1.57 -13.88 -2.84
C ALA A 40 -0.08 -14.04 -2.51
N TYR A 41 0.32 -15.21 -2.02
CA TYR A 41 1.70 -15.53 -1.65
C TYR A 41 2.68 -15.37 -2.83
N ARG A 42 2.29 -15.88 -4.01
CA ARG A 42 3.08 -15.72 -5.24
C ARG A 42 3.25 -14.27 -5.66
N ARG A 43 2.23 -13.41 -5.44
CA ARG A 43 2.36 -11.96 -5.66
C ARG A 43 3.29 -11.31 -4.63
N ILE A 44 3.15 -11.66 -3.36
CA ILE A 44 4.00 -11.11 -2.29
C ILE A 44 5.49 -11.41 -2.54
N ARG A 45 5.81 -12.58 -3.11
CA ARG A 45 7.18 -12.97 -3.48
C ARG A 45 7.68 -12.44 -4.82
N GLY A 46 6.83 -11.79 -5.63
CA GLY A 46 7.17 -11.34 -6.97
C GLY A 46 7.14 -12.42 -8.05
N GLU A 47 6.66 -13.63 -7.75
CA GLU A 47 6.51 -14.73 -8.73
C GLU A 47 5.34 -14.52 -9.68
N LYS A 48 4.37 -13.70 -9.28
CA LYS A 48 3.24 -13.24 -10.11
C LYS A 48 3.13 -11.74 -9.99
N ALA A 49 3.09 -11.03 -11.12
CA ALA A 49 2.90 -9.59 -11.12
C ALA A 49 1.51 -9.21 -10.57
N LEU A 50 1.44 -8.11 -9.82
CA LEU A 50 0.20 -7.42 -9.53
C LEU A 50 -0.32 -6.77 -10.81
N SER A 51 -1.62 -6.87 -11.08
CA SER A 51 -2.25 -6.01 -12.09
C SER A 51 -2.37 -4.58 -11.56
N ILE A 52 -2.52 -3.60 -12.46
CA ILE A 52 -2.71 -2.18 -12.07
C ILE A 52 -3.95 -2.03 -11.16
N GLN A 53 -5.00 -2.81 -11.42
CA GLN A 53 -6.22 -2.82 -10.61
C GLN A 53 -5.96 -3.35 -9.19
N GLU A 54 -5.14 -4.40 -9.07
CA GLU A 54 -4.74 -4.94 -7.77
C GLU A 54 -3.86 -3.94 -7.00
N VAL A 55 -2.93 -3.27 -7.69
CA VAL A 55 -2.10 -2.19 -7.12
C VAL A 55 -2.98 -1.04 -6.62
N SER A 56 -3.93 -0.55 -7.43
CA SER A 56 -4.85 0.53 -7.06
C SER A 56 -5.66 0.16 -5.81
N LYS A 57 -6.21 -1.06 -5.79
CA LYS A 57 -7.01 -1.54 -4.66
C LYS A 57 -6.22 -1.60 -3.37
N LEU A 58 -4.99 -2.12 -3.41
CA LEU A 58 -4.10 -2.18 -2.26
C LEU A 58 -3.68 -0.76 -1.81
N ALA A 59 -3.30 0.10 -2.76
CA ALA A 59 -2.89 1.47 -2.48
C ALA A 59 -4.01 2.30 -1.83
N GLU A 60 -5.24 2.19 -2.32
CA GLU A 60 -6.40 2.86 -1.75
C GLU A 60 -6.72 2.35 -0.34
N THR A 61 -6.69 1.03 -0.14
CA THR A 61 -7.01 0.39 1.15
C THR A 61 -6.04 0.82 2.24
N PHE A 62 -4.73 0.80 1.93
CA PHE A 62 -3.66 1.17 2.87
C PHE A 62 -3.22 2.64 2.77
N ARG A 63 -3.92 3.45 1.98
CA ARG A 63 -3.61 4.87 1.73
C ARG A 63 -2.14 5.11 1.37
N ILE A 64 -1.60 4.25 0.51
CA ILE A 64 -0.22 4.31 0.03
C ILE A 64 -0.19 5.13 -1.26
N SER A 65 0.64 6.18 -1.28
CA SER A 65 0.96 6.93 -2.51
C SER A 65 1.88 6.07 -3.39
N LEU A 66 1.51 5.85 -4.65
CA LEU A 66 2.37 5.12 -5.60
C LEU A 66 3.61 5.94 -5.96
N ASP A 67 3.50 7.28 -5.98
CA ASP A 67 4.63 8.17 -6.19
C ASP A 67 5.69 7.98 -5.09
N ASP A 68 5.27 7.73 -3.84
CA ASP A 68 6.20 7.46 -2.72
C ASP A 68 6.95 6.13 -2.88
N LEU A 69 6.44 5.21 -3.72
CA LEU A 69 7.09 3.94 -4.01
C LEU A 69 8.07 4.03 -5.19
N THR A 70 7.88 5.01 -6.07
CA THR A 70 8.66 5.22 -7.31
C THR A 70 9.66 6.36 -7.22
N ALA A 71 9.55 7.24 -6.21
CA ALA A 71 10.40 8.41 -6.05
C ALA A 71 11.86 8.05 -5.70
N GLY A 72 12.61 7.65 -6.73
CA GLY A 72 14.06 7.60 -6.71
C GLY A 72 14.68 8.98 -6.98
N HIS A 73 14.06 9.81 -7.84
CA HIS A 73 14.61 11.10 -8.28
C HIS A 73 13.51 12.01 -8.87
N SER A 74 12.74 12.73 -8.07
CA SER A 74 11.81 13.72 -8.61
C SER A 74 11.80 15.02 -7.81
N ASP A 75 11.80 16.16 -8.50
CA ASP A 75 11.51 17.50 -7.98
C ASP A 75 10.01 17.64 -7.60
N THR A 76 9.39 16.56 -7.13
CA THR A 76 7.96 16.47 -6.85
C THR A 76 7.70 16.62 -5.36
N VAL A 77 6.75 17.49 -5.01
CA VAL A 77 6.28 17.66 -3.63
C VAL A 77 4.90 17.01 -3.49
N THR A 78 4.83 15.92 -2.71
CA THR A 78 3.57 15.23 -2.39
C THR A 78 3.04 15.70 -1.03
N PHE A 79 1.75 16.00 -0.93
CA PHE A 79 1.11 16.37 0.34
C PHE A 79 -0.19 15.60 0.57
N ARG A 80 -0.47 15.29 1.84
CA ARG A 80 -1.68 14.58 2.28
C ARG A 80 -2.55 15.51 3.10
N ALA A 81 -3.80 15.70 2.68
CA ALA A 81 -4.80 16.45 3.45
C ALA A 81 -5.67 15.49 4.28
N ASN A 82 -5.82 15.77 5.57
CA ASN A 82 -6.84 15.16 6.41
C ASN A 82 -7.93 16.21 6.65
N PHE A 83 -9.06 16.09 5.96
CA PHE A 83 -10.16 17.04 6.13
C PHE A 83 -10.84 16.85 7.48
N LEU A 84 -11.06 17.96 8.19
CA LEU A 84 -11.90 17.97 9.38
C LEU A 84 -13.35 17.70 8.97
N ARG A 85 -14.01 16.76 9.65
CA ARG A 85 -15.43 16.52 9.45
C ARG A 85 -16.20 17.65 10.12
N PRO A 86 -17.18 18.29 9.43
CA PRO A 86 -18.07 19.24 10.07
C PRO A 86 -18.75 18.57 11.27
N GLY A 87 -18.52 19.10 12.48
CA GLY A 87 -19.05 18.55 13.74
C GLY A 87 -18.01 17.93 14.69
N SER A 88 -16.75 17.75 14.27
CA SER A 88 -15.66 17.34 15.18
C SER A 88 -14.82 18.52 15.68
N TYR A 89 -15.34 19.76 15.57
CA TYR A 89 -14.65 20.94 16.08
C TYR A 89 -14.74 20.95 17.60
N THR A 90 -13.62 20.66 18.26
CA THR A 90 -13.50 20.74 19.73
C THR A 90 -13.10 22.12 20.22
N PHE A 91 -12.90 23.08 19.32
CA PHE A 91 -12.65 24.47 19.70
C PHE A 91 -13.92 25.06 20.33
N ARG A 92 -13.83 25.37 21.62
CA ARG A 92 -14.78 26.20 22.35
C ARG A 92 -14.02 27.44 22.81
N GLU A 93 -14.57 28.62 22.49
CA GLU A 93 -14.07 29.92 22.96
C GLU A 93 -14.06 30.03 24.49
#